data_AF-A0A7V4BRV8-F1
#
_entry.id   AF-A0A7V4BRV8-F1
#
_cell.length_a   1.000
_cell.length_b   1.000
_cell.length_c   1.000
_cell.angle_alpha   90.00
_cell.angle_beta   90.00
_cell.angle_gamma   90.00
#
_symmetry.space_group_name_H-M   'P 1'
#
loop_
_entity.id
_entity.type
_entity.pdbx_description
1 polymer ?
#
loop_
_entity_poly.entity_id
_entity_poly.type
_entity_poly.pdbx_seq_one_letter_code
_entity_poly.pdbx_strand_id
1 'polypeptide(L)'
;AVIPFGGNAITEDIKKGCAILQRQAEQLKIQFGSTFGDLADPDKVVSISGIAGREPREISFRNLAYIIQSRMEEIIDKVYYEIERSGVIDRLSAGFVFTGGGALIRHLPQFVKFRTGMDVRIGFPSEHLVANTPAEYNHPIYSTAIGLLIKGYEYLKNNNETIAVNPLVFPQPVEQKSVQEPAKDATPLVTSETKKKPSLLDSVRRTFSELFDDEDTKM
;
A
#
# COMPACT_ATOMS: atom_id res chain seq x y z
N ALA A 1 -19.69 11.21 -12.51
CA ALA A 1 -20.15 9.86 -12.11
C ALA A 1 -19.14 9.23 -11.18
N VAL A 2 -19.52 8.20 -10.41
CA VAL A 2 -18.60 7.35 -9.63
C VAL A 2 -18.67 5.94 -10.19
N ILE A 3 -17.53 5.36 -10.51
CA ILE A 3 -17.42 4.01 -11.05
C ILE A 3 -16.93 3.09 -9.92
N PRO A 4 -17.64 1.99 -9.58
CA PRO A 4 -17.30 1.14 -8.43
C PRO A 4 -16.15 0.17 -8.73
N PHE A 5 -15.14 0.62 -9.48
CA PHE A 5 -13.96 -0.15 -9.84
C PHE A 5 -12.69 0.68 -9.58
N GLY A 6 -11.63 0.00 -9.18
CA GLY A 6 -10.33 0.62 -8.93
C GLY A 6 -9.23 -0.43 -8.80
N GLY A 7 -8.10 -0.06 -8.21
CA GLY A 7 -6.94 -0.95 -8.06
C GLY A 7 -7.24 -2.27 -7.34
N ASN A 8 -8.25 -2.31 -6.47
CA ASN A 8 -8.67 -3.51 -5.73
C ASN A 8 -9.31 -4.56 -6.64
N ALA A 9 -10.02 -4.14 -7.69
CA ALA A 9 -10.63 -5.06 -8.65
C ALA A 9 -9.54 -5.83 -9.42
N ILE A 10 -8.45 -5.14 -9.77
CA ILE A 10 -7.28 -5.75 -10.41
C ILE A 10 -6.64 -6.79 -9.47
N THR A 11 -6.48 -6.45 -8.18
CA THR A 11 -5.95 -7.39 -7.18
C THR A 11 -6.83 -8.63 -7.01
N GLU A 12 -8.15 -8.44 -7.00
CA GLU A 12 -9.11 -9.54 -6.89
C GLU A 12 -9.04 -10.49 -8.09
N ASP A 13 -8.84 -9.95 -9.29
CA ASP A 13 -8.67 -10.75 -10.51
C ASP A 13 -7.34 -11.49 -10.52
N ILE A 14 -6.25 -10.86 -10.10
CA ILE A 14 -4.95 -11.53 -9.95
C ILE A 14 -5.07 -12.66 -8.94
N LYS A 15 -5.74 -12.42 -7.79
CA LYS A 15 -5.97 -13.45 -6.77
C LYS A 15 -6.70 -14.65 -7.37
N LYS A 16 -7.79 -14.42 -8.10
CA LYS A 16 -8.60 -15.49 -8.72
C LYS A 16 -7.86 -16.17 -9.86
N GLY A 17 -7.28 -15.40 -10.79
CA GLY A 17 -6.61 -15.90 -11.99
C GLY A 17 -5.32 -16.66 -11.70
N CYS A 18 -4.58 -16.26 -10.67
CA CYS A 18 -3.34 -16.94 -10.26
C CYS A 18 -3.52 -17.93 -9.10
N ALA A 19 -4.71 -17.99 -8.50
CA ALA A 19 -5.02 -18.82 -7.33
C ALA A 19 -4.05 -18.62 -6.14
N ILE A 20 -3.76 -17.36 -5.82
CA ILE A 20 -2.84 -16.93 -4.73
C ILE A 20 -3.59 -16.16 -3.64
N LEU A 21 -2.91 -15.78 -2.56
CA LEU A 21 -3.51 -14.96 -1.50
C LEU A 21 -3.63 -13.49 -1.94
N GLN A 22 -4.61 -12.77 -1.37
CA GLN A 22 -4.82 -11.35 -1.64
C GLN A 22 -3.55 -10.51 -1.43
N ARG A 23 -2.81 -10.77 -0.34
CA ARG A 23 -1.56 -10.05 -0.04
C ARG A 23 -0.50 -10.28 -1.12
N GLN A 24 -0.37 -11.52 -1.58
CA GLN A 24 0.57 -11.90 -2.65
C GLN A 24 0.15 -11.27 -3.98
N ALA A 25 -1.15 -11.26 -4.29
CA ALA A 25 -1.70 -10.61 -5.48
C ALA A 25 -1.41 -9.10 -5.50
N GLU A 26 -1.57 -8.41 -4.37
CA GLU A 26 -1.28 -6.99 -4.27
C GLU A 26 0.22 -6.71 -4.48
N GLN A 27 1.09 -7.49 -3.82
CA GLN A 27 2.54 -7.38 -3.99
C GLN A 27 2.95 -7.63 -5.43
N LEU A 28 2.37 -8.65 -6.05
CA LEU A 28 2.62 -9.01 -7.44
C LEU A 28 2.19 -7.89 -8.40
N LYS A 29 1.02 -7.29 -8.16
CA LYS A 29 0.51 -6.13 -8.91
C LYS A 29 1.44 -4.92 -8.80
N ILE A 30 1.90 -4.59 -7.59
CA ILE A 30 2.76 -3.41 -7.34
C ILE A 30 4.14 -3.61 -7.98
N GLN A 31 4.75 -4.79 -7.81
CA GLN A 31 6.11 -5.04 -8.28
C GLN A 31 6.20 -5.31 -9.78
N PHE A 32 5.25 -6.08 -10.31
CA PHE A 32 5.33 -6.65 -11.66
C PHE A 32 4.16 -6.28 -12.57
N GLY A 33 3.17 -5.51 -12.09
CA GLY A 33 2.01 -5.15 -12.90
C GLY A 33 2.36 -4.35 -14.16
N SER A 34 1.68 -4.66 -15.26
CA SER A 34 1.77 -3.98 -16.56
C SER A 34 0.41 -4.04 -17.25
N THR A 35 0.05 -3.00 -18.00
CA THR A 35 -1.20 -2.92 -18.78
C THR A 35 -1.12 -3.52 -20.18
N PHE A 36 0.07 -3.92 -20.65
CA PHE A 36 0.24 -4.62 -21.92
C PHE A 36 0.80 -6.03 -21.68
N GLY A 37 0.01 -7.04 -22.04
CA GLY A 37 0.43 -8.45 -22.04
C GLY A 37 1.54 -8.73 -23.05
N ASP A 38 1.46 -8.13 -24.23
CA ASP A 38 2.38 -8.42 -25.34
C ASP A 38 3.80 -7.85 -25.12
N LEU A 39 3.93 -6.79 -24.31
CA LEU A 39 5.22 -6.22 -23.91
C LEU A 39 5.91 -7.04 -22.80
N ALA A 40 5.18 -7.94 -22.15
CA ALA A 40 5.73 -8.76 -21.10
C ALA A 40 6.49 -9.95 -21.68
N ASP A 41 7.72 -10.12 -21.17
CA ASP A 41 8.60 -11.23 -21.51
C ASP A 41 7.92 -12.57 -21.13
N PRO A 42 7.71 -13.48 -22.09
CA PRO A 42 7.07 -14.77 -21.83
C PRO A 42 7.90 -15.68 -20.93
N ASP A 43 9.23 -15.52 -20.94
CA ASP A 43 10.16 -16.41 -20.22
C ASP A 43 10.37 -15.95 -18.77
N LYS A 44 9.92 -14.73 -18.43
CA LYS A 44 9.98 -14.24 -17.05
C LYS A 44 8.83 -14.77 -16.21
N VAL A 45 9.21 -15.51 -15.18
CA VAL A 45 8.29 -16.08 -14.18
C VAL A 45 8.66 -15.59 -12.79
N VAL A 46 7.67 -15.55 -11.90
CA VAL A 46 7.86 -15.36 -10.47
C VAL A 46 7.27 -16.54 -9.72
N SER A 47 8.07 -17.12 -8.83
CA SER A 47 7.63 -18.19 -7.94
C SER A 47 7.01 -17.59 -6.69
N ILE A 48 5.76 -17.96 -6.42
CA ILE A 48 5.02 -17.57 -5.23
C ILE A 48 4.86 -18.80 -4.34
N SER A 49 5.20 -18.64 -3.06
CA SER A 49 5.02 -19.70 -2.06
C SER A 49 3.56 -20.17 -2.02
N GLY A 50 3.37 -21.49 -2.06
CA GLY A 50 2.06 -22.08 -1.99
C GLY A 50 1.37 -21.84 -0.64
N ILE A 51 0.06 -22.03 -0.62
CA ILE A 51 -0.77 -21.86 0.58
C ILE A 51 -0.82 -23.20 1.31
N ALA A 52 -0.46 -23.23 2.59
CA ALA A 52 -0.67 -24.36 3.51
C ALA A 52 -0.23 -25.73 2.96
N GLY A 53 1.07 -25.88 2.67
CA GLY A 53 1.64 -27.15 2.20
C GLY A 53 1.41 -27.47 0.71
N ARG A 54 0.81 -26.54 -0.05
CA ARG A 54 0.79 -26.64 -1.52
C ARG A 54 2.14 -26.27 -2.11
N GLU A 55 2.47 -26.91 -3.23
CA GLU A 55 3.66 -26.58 -4.01
C GLU A 55 3.68 -25.09 -4.41
N PRO A 56 4.88 -24.48 -4.49
CA PRO A 56 5.04 -23.15 -5.06
C PRO A 56 4.44 -23.06 -6.46
N ARG A 57 3.84 -21.90 -6.77
CA ARG A 57 3.28 -21.63 -8.09
C ARG A 57 4.15 -20.66 -8.84
N GLU A 58 4.46 -21.00 -10.08
CA GLU A 58 5.11 -20.09 -11.00
C GLU A 58 4.07 -19.33 -11.82
N ILE A 59 4.18 -18.00 -11.83
CA ILE A 59 3.30 -17.13 -12.60
C ILE A 59 4.17 -16.40 -13.62
N SER A 60 3.83 -16.54 -14.90
CA SER A 60 4.51 -15.77 -15.94
C SER A 60 4.07 -14.31 -15.93
N PHE A 61 4.99 -13.41 -16.23
CA PHE A 61 4.71 -11.97 -16.31
C PHE A 61 3.70 -11.66 -17.40
N ARG A 62 3.72 -12.42 -18.50
CA ARG A 62 2.72 -12.34 -19.57
C ARG A 62 1.31 -12.65 -19.06
N ASN A 63 1.14 -13.73 -18.30
CA ASN A 63 -0.18 -14.08 -17.77
C ASN A 63 -0.69 -13.00 -16.78
N LEU A 64 0.17 -12.55 -15.88
CA LEU A 64 -0.14 -11.44 -14.96
C LEU A 64 -0.58 -10.18 -15.73
N ALA A 65 0.16 -9.81 -16.76
CA ALA A 65 -0.12 -8.62 -17.55
C ALA A 65 -1.44 -8.74 -18.33
N TYR A 66 -1.80 -9.90 -18.87
CA TYR A 66 -3.11 -10.09 -19.51
C TYR A 66 -4.28 -9.98 -18.53
N ILE A 67 -4.14 -10.49 -17.30
CA ILE A 67 -5.16 -10.34 -16.25
C ILE A 67 -5.36 -8.85 -15.93
N ILE A 68 -4.26 -8.11 -15.73
CA ILE A 68 -4.31 -6.67 -15.44
C ILE A 68 -4.87 -5.89 -16.63
N GLN A 69 -4.44 -6.20 -17.85
CA GLN A 69 -4.91 -5.57 -19.08
C GLN A 69 -6.42 -5.72 -19.22
N SER A 70 -6.97 -6.93 -19.08
CA SER A 70 -8.41 -7.16 -19.21
C SER A 70 -9.23 -6.34 -18.22
N ARG A 71 -8.81 -6.27 -16.94
CA ARG A 71 -9.49 -5.41 -15.96
C ARG A 71 -9.32 -3.93 -16.26
N MET A 72 -8.16 -3.52 -16.73
CA MET A 72 -7.92 -2.12 -17.09
C MET A 72 -8.75 -1.69 -18.30
N GLU A 73 -8.88 -2.53 -19.32
CA GLU A 73 -9.79 -2.31 -20.46
C GLU A 73 -11.20 -2.03 -19.96
N GLU A 74 -11.72 -2.88 -19.08
CA GLU A 74 -13.06 -2.70 -18.53
C GLU A 74 -13.23 -1.40 -17.73
N ILE A 75 -12.23 -1.03 -16.91
CA ILE A 75 -12.25 0.22 -16.14
C ILE A 75 -12.26 1.43 -17.08
N ILE A 76 -11.38 1.43 -18.07
CA ILE A 76 -11.22 2.54 -19.01
C ILE A 76 -12.45 2.66 -19.92
N ASP A 77 -13.01 1.56 -20.39
CA ASP A 77 -14.24 1.56 -21.20
C ASP A 77 -15.41 2.16 -20.40
N LYS A 78 -15.55 1.82 -19.11
CA LYS A 78 -16.57 2.43 -18.22
C LYS A 78 -16.35 3.92 -18.00
N VAL A 79 -15.09 4.34 -17.82
CA VAL A 79 -14.74 5.76 -17.67
C VAL A 79 -15.06 6.51 -18.95
N TYR A 80 -14.69 5.97 -20.10
CA TYR A 80 -14.93 6.57 -21.40
C TYR A 80 -16.42 6.72 -21.69
N TYR A 81 -17.20 5.67 -21.43
CA TYR A 81 -18.66 5.69 -21.57
C TYR A 81 -19.32 6.81 -20.74
N GLU A 82 -18.89 7.00 -19.49
CA GLU A 82 -19.44 8.08 -18.65
C GLU A 82 -19.05 9.48 -19.15
N ILE A 83 -17.87 9.63 -19.78
CA ILE A 83 -17.46 10.89 -20.40
C ILE A 83 -18.31 11.17 -21.64
N GLU A 84 -18.48 10.20 -22.52
CA GLU A 84 -19.35 10.33 -23.71
C GLU A 84 -20.78 10.69 -23.31
N ARG A 85 -21.33 9.96 -22.33
CA ARG A 85 -22.67 10.20 -21.80
C ARG A 85 -22.84 11.61 -21.23
N SER A 86 -21.78 12.21 -20.68
CA SER A 86 -21.83 13.57 -20.15
C SER A 86 -21.82 14.66 -21.23
N GLY A 87 -21.52 14.32 -22.49
CA GLY A 87 -21.48 15.26 -23.62
C GLY A 87 -20.30 16.23 -23.61
N VAL A 88 -19.27 15.97 -22.79
CA VAL A 88 -18.08 16.84 -22.68
C VAL A 88 -16.88 16.34 -23.48
N ILE A 89 -17.03 15.23 -24.21
CA ILE A 89 -15.92 14.57 -24.93
C ILE A 89 -15.22 15.55 -25.90
N ASP A 90 -15.99 16.36 -26.63
CA ASP A 90 -15.46 17.36 -27.57
C ASP A 90 -14.72 18.52 -26.89
N ARG A 91 -14.91 18.69 -25.58
CA ARG A 91 -14.23 19.72 -24.77
C ARG A 91 -12.99 19.19 -24.06
N LEU A 92 -12.69 17.89 -24.16
CA LEU A 92 -11.58 17.22 -23.48
C LEU A 92 -10.27 17.34 -24.29
N SER A 93 -9.90 18.54 -24.72
CA SER A 93 -8.73 18.79 -25.56
C SER A 93 -7.39 18.51 -24.86
N ALA A 94 -7.35 18.60 -23.54
CA ALA A 94 -6.16 18.29 -22.73
C ALA A 94 -6.00 16.80 -22.40
N GLY A 95 -6.97 15.96 -22.80
CA GLY A 95 -6.94 14.52 -22.54
C GLY A 95 -7.15 14.13 -21.07
N PHE A 96 -6.55 13.01 -20.67
CA PHE A 96 -6.72 12.41 -19.35
C PHE A 96 -5.60 12.76 -18.37
N VAL A 97 -5.98 12.98 -17.12
CA VAL A 97 -5.04 13.01 -15.98
C VAL A 97 -5.42 11.89 -15.01
N PHE A 98 -4.55 10.88 -14.89
CA PHE A 98 -4.71 9.81 -13.91
C PHE A 98 -3.93 10.13 -12.64
N THR A 99 -4.51 9.86 -11.47
CA THR A 99 -3.84 10.00 -10.18
C THR A 99 -4.30 8.91 -9.21
N GLY A 100 -3.82 8.93 -7.97
CA GLY A 100 -4.04 7.83 -7.02
C GLY A 100 -3.07 6.67 -7.21
N GLY A 101 -3.08 5.71 -6.29
CA GLY A 101 -2.17 4.56 -6.33
C GLY A 101 -2.35 3.66 -7.56
N GLY A 102 -3.58 3.55 -8.08
CA GLY A 102 -3.86 2.74 -9.29
C GLY A 102 -3.25 3.31 -10.57
N ALA A 103 -2.94 4.61 -10.60
CA ALA A 103 -2.32 5.27 -11.75
C ALA A 103 -0.85 4.87 -11.97
N LEU A 104 -0.24 4.20 -10.98
CA LEU A 104 1.17 3.80 -11.00
C LEU A 104 1.41 2.47 -11.72
N ILE A 105 0.36 1.80 -12.21
CA ILE A 105 0.54 0.60 -13.01
C ILE A 105 1.34 0.94 -14.27
N ARG A 106 2.34 0.10 -14.56
CA ARG A 106 3.24 0.32 -15.70
C ARG A 106 2.47 0.33 -17.02
N HIS A 107 2.90 1.24 -17.90
CA HIS A 107 2.36 1.45 -19.23
C HIS A 107 0.92 1.98 -19.31
N LEU A 108 0.31 2.37 -18.19
CA LEU A 108 -1.08 2.88 -18.17
C LEU A 108 -1.30 4.07 -19.15
N PRO A 109 -0.44 5.11 -19.20
CA PRO A 109 -0.63 6.21 -20.14
C PRO A 109 -0.65 5.75 -21.61
N GLN A 110 0.28 4.85 -21.97
CA GLN A 110 0.39 4.29 -23.30
C GLN A 110 -0.84 3.45 -23.65
N PHE A 111 -1.32 2.65 -22.70
CA PHE A 111 -2.50 1.82 -22.84
C PHE A 111 -3.77 2.66 -23.07
N VAL A 112 -4.00 3.69 -22.25
CA VAL A 112 -5.17 4.56 -22.41
C VAL A 112 -5.09 5.37 -23.70
N LYS A 113 -3.90 5.88 -24.05
CA LYS A 113 -3.68 6.59 -25.30
C LYS A 113 -3.94 5.70 -26.51
N PHE A 114 -3.50 4.44 -26.47
CA PHE A 114 -3.77 3.45 -27.51
C PHE A 114 -5.28 3.18 -27.65
N ARG A 115 -6.01 3.05 -26.54
CA ARG A 115 -7.45 2.75 -26.54
C ARG A 115 -8.34 3.93 -26.94
N THR A 116 -8.01 5.14 -26.50
CA THR A 116 -8.89 6.31 -26.61
C THR A 116 -8.44 7.33 -27.66
N GLY A 117 -7.20 7.25 -28.12
CA GLY A 117 -6.58 8.25 -29.01
C GLY A 117 -6.25 9.58 -28.34
N MET A 118 -6.59 9.77 -27.06
CA MET A 118 -6.38 11.02 -26.34
C MET A 118 -5.04 11.03 -25.60
N ASP A 119 -4.49 12.22 -25.37
CA ASP A 119 -3.29 12.37 -24.56
C ASP A 119 -3.56 12.01 -23.10
N VAL A 120 -2.54 11.47 -22.43
CA VAL A 120 -2.64 10.95 -21.07
C VAL A 120 -1.41 11.33 -20.28
N ARG A 121 -1.61 11.80 -19.06
CA ARG A 121 -0.52 12.03 -18.10
C ARG A 121 -0.87 11.54 -16.71
N ILE A 122 0.17 11.27 -15.91
CA ILE A 122 0.03 10.99 -14.49
C ILE A 122 0.11 12.31 -13.72
N GLY A 123 -0.90 12.58 -12.90
CA GLY A 123 -0.99 13.76 -12.05
C GLY A 123 -0.31 13.54 -10.71
N PHE A 124 0.66 14.41 -10.41
CA PHE A 124 1.39 14.45 -9.15
C PHE A 124 0.98 15.71 -8.37
N PRO A 125 0.87 15.65 -7.04
CA PRO A 125 0.46 16.78 -6.22
C PRO A 125 1.62 17.75 -5.95
N SER A 126 2.40 18.14 -6.96
CA SER A 126 3.67 18.87 -6.78
C SER A 126 3.52 20.39 -6.60
N GLU A 127 2.50 21.00 -7.20
CA GLU A 127 2.40 22.46 -7.33
C GLU A 127 2.24 23.21 -6.01
N HIS A 128 1.59 22.59 -5.03
CA HIS A 128 1.30 23.19 -3.73
C HIS A 128 2.19 22.67 -2.60
N LEU A 129 3.24 21.91 -2.95
CA LEU A 129 4.23 21.46 -1.97
C LEU A 129 5.32 22.52 -1.83
N VAL A 130 5.69 22.80 -0.58
CA VAL A 130 6.77 23.73 -0.28
C VAL A 130 8.10 23.05 -0.60
N ALA A 131 9.14 23.81 -0.95
CA ALA A 131 10.46 23.26 -1.29
C ALA A 131 11.06 22.31 -0.23
N ASN A 132 10.65 22.45 1.04
CA ASN A 132 11.09 21.60 2.15
C ASN A 132 10.19 20.38 2.41
N THR A 133 9.19 20.12 1.57
CA THR A 133 8.36 18.92 1.69
C THR A 133 9.17 17.68 1.30
N PRO A 134 9.17 16.61 2.12
CA PRO A 134 9.81 15.34 1.76
C PRO A 134 9.32 14.83 0.41
N ALA A 135 10.25 14.41 -0.45
CA ALA A 135 9.97 14.00 -1.83
C ALA A 135 8.95 12.84 -1.93
N GLU A 136 8.83 12.02 -0.87
CA GLU A 136 7.83 10.97 -0.74
C GLU A 136 6.39 11.47 -0.89
N TYR A 137 6.08 12.70 -0.48
CA TYR A 137 4.73 13.26 -0.59
C TYR A 137 4.38 13.71 -2.00
N ASN A 138 5.38 13.88 -2.88
CA ASN A 138 5.15 14.13 -4.29
C ASN A 138 4.83 12.81 -5.02
N HIS A 139 3.76 12.16 -4.60
CA HIS A 139 3.37 10.84 -5.10
C HIS A 139 1.85 10.77 -5.31
N PRO A 140 1.35 10.18 -6.42
CA PRO A 140 -0.07 10.17 -6.76
C PRO A 140 -0.97 9.54 -5.68
N ILE A 141 -0.43 8.69 -4.81
CA ILE A 141 -1.17 8.10 -3.68
C ILE A 141 -1.67 9.15 -2.68
N TYR A 142 -0.96 10.27 -2.55
CA TYR A 142 -1.27 11.34 -1.60
C TYR A 142 -2.15 12.45 -2.19
N SER A 143 -2.47 12.39 -3.49
CA SER A 143 -3.20 13.45 -4.18
C SER A 143 -4.54 13.79 -3.53
N THR A 144 -5.28 12.79 -3.03
CA THR A 144 -6.54 13.03 -2.32
C THR A 144 -6.33 13.76 -1.01
N ALA A 145 -5.37 13.32 -0.19
CA ALA A 145 -5.09 13.94 1.10
C ALA A 145 -4.60 15.39 0.93
N ILE A 146 -3.67 15.63 0.01
CA ILE A 146 -3.15 16.96 -0.31
C ILE A 146 -4.25 17.85 -0.88
N GLY A 147 -5.08 17.33 -1.80
CA GLY A 147 -6.21 18.07 -2.36
C GLY A 147 -7.24 18.50 -1.31
N LEU A 148 -7.53 17.64 -0.33
CA LEU A 148 -8.41 17.99 0.79
C LEU A 148 -7.80 19.09 1.68
N LEU A 149 -6.50 19.04 1.95
CA LEU A 149 -5.81 20.08 2.72
C LEU A 149 -5.84 21.44 2.00
N ILE A 150 -5.54 21.46 0.70
CA ILE A 150 -5.63 22.66 -0.13
C ILE A 150 -7.06 23.20 -0.07
N LYS A 151 -8.07 22.33 -0.22
CA LYS A 151 -9.46 22.75 -0.23
C LYS A 151 -9.92 23.32 1.11
N GLY A 152 -9.49 22.71 2.21
CA GLY A 152 -9.74 23.21 3.56
C GLY A 152 -9.08 24.58 3.79
N TYR A 153 -7.84 24.74 3.34
CA TYR A 153 -7.12 26.02 3.42
C TYR A 153 -7.82 27.14 2.62
N GLU A 154 -8.23 26.86 1.38
CA GLU A 154 -9.00 27.80 0.56
C GLU A 154 -10.30 28.23 1.23
N TYR A 155 -11.03 27.27 1.83
CA TYR A 155 -12.29 27.55 2.52
C TYR A 155 -12.10 28.54 3.68
N LEU A 156 -11.11 28.28 4.54
CA LEU A 156 -10.81 29.15 5.69
C LEU A 156 -10.36 30.54 5.27
N LYS A 157 -9.49 30.60 4.25
CA LYS A 157 -9.02 31.86 3.67
C LYS A 157 -10.18 32.69 3.12
N ASN A 158 -11.11 32.06 2.41
CA ASN A 158 -12.26 32.76 1.82
C ASN A 158 -13.27 33.23 2.87
N ASN A 159 -13.37 32.53 4.00
CA ASN A 159 -14.31 32.85 5.07
C ASN A 159 -13.72 33.74 6.18
N ASN A 160 -12.44 34.15 6.08
CA ASN A 160 -11.68 34.81 7.15
C ASN A 160 -11.72 34.06 8.49
N GLU A 161 -11.87 32.73 8.44
CA GLU A 161 -11.86 31.88 9.61
C GLU A 161 -10.41 31.46 9.90
N THR A 162 -9.96 31.69 11.14
CA THR A 162 -8.66 31.18 11.59
C THR A 162 -8.91 29.87 12.32
N ILE A 163 -8.29 28.76 11.89
CA ILE A 163 -8.26 27.57 12.73
C ILE A 163 -7.44 27.92 13.97
N ALA A 164 -8.05 27.85 15.15
CA ALA A 164 -7.31 27.73 16.39
C ALA A 164 -6.58 26.38 16.37
N VAL A 165 -5.37 26.36 15.82
CA VAL A 165 -4.51 25.17 15.83
C VAL A 165 -4.05 24.95 17.27
N ASN A 166 -4.75 24.09 17.99
CA ASN A 166 -4.12 23.42 19.12
C ASN A 166 -2.98 22.56 18.53
N PRO A 167 -1.73 22.74 18.98
CA PRO A 167 -0.62 21.95 18.48
C PRO A 167 -0.98 20.47 18.60
N LEU A 168 -0.93 19.74 17.48
CA LEU A 168 -0.99 18.28 17.53
C LEU A 168 0.23 17.83 18.32
N VAL A 169 -0.01 17.40 19.57
CA VAL A 169 1.02 16.80 20.42
C VAL A 169 1.30 15.43 19.81
N PHE A 170 2.27 15.37 18.90
CA PHE A 170 2.81 14.10 18.47
C PHE A 170 3.52 13.47 19.68
N PRO A 171 3.19 12.23 20.07
CA PRO A 171 3.97 11.53 21.06
C PRO A 171 5.41 11.48 20.55
N GLN A 172 6.34 12.08 21.30
CA GLN A 172 7.76 11.96 20.98
C GLN A 172 8.12 10.47 21.00
N PRO A 173 8.94 9.98 20.07
CA PRO A 173 9.51 8.64 20.17
C PRO A 173 10.15 8.53 21.55
N VAL A 174 9.67 7.59 22.36
CA VAL A 174 10.29 7.32 23.66
C VAL A 174 11.73 6.93 23.37
N GLU A 175 12.68 7.78 23.74
CA GLU A 175 14.10 7.42 23.73
C GLU A 175 14.24 6.11 24.50
N GLN A 176 14.52 5.02 23.78
CA GLN A 176 15.02 3.81 24.39
C GLN A 176 16.34 4.20 25.05
N LYS A 177 16.31 4.40 26.37
CA LYS A 177 17.54 4.42 27.16
C LYS A 177 18.29 3.13 26.81
N SER A 178 19.40 3.29 26.11
CA SER A 178 20.38 2.24 25.87
C SER A 178 20.69 1.59 27.21
N VAL A 179 20.27 0.33 27.37
CA VAL A 179 20.77 -0.51 28.46
C VAL A 179 22.26 -0.71 28.15
N GLN A 180 23.12 0.04 28.85
CA GLN A 180 24.54 -0.24 28.91
C GLN A 180 24.70 -1.61 29.59
N GLU A 181 25.26 -2.58 28.88
CA GLU A 181 25.79 -3.79 29.48
C GLU A 181 26.97 -3.43 30.41
N PRO A 182 26.94 -3.79 31.70
CA PRO A 182 28.14 -3.75 32.52
C PRO A 182 28.96 -5.03 32.32
N ALA A 183 30.24 -4.84 32.03
CA ALA A 183 31.24 -5.88 31.92
C ALA A 183 31.43 -6.70 33.23
N LYS A 184 31.89 -7.94 33.04
CA LYS A 184 32.19 -8.95 34.07
C LYS A 184 33.29 -8.51 35.04
N ASP A 185 33.11 -8.69 36.35
CA ASP A 185 33.91 -9.62 37.17
C ASP A 185 33.53 -9.64 38.67
N ALA A 186 33.68 -10.83 39.26
CA ALA A 186 33.84 -11.19 40.68
C ALA A 186 32.66 -11.09 41.69
N THR A 187 32.17 -12.26 42.11
CA THR A 187 31.54 -12.58 43.42
C THR A 187 32.57 -12.46 44.57
N PRO A 188 32.21 -12.41 45.89
CA PRO A 188 31.11 -13.14 46.55
C PRO A 188 30.37 -12.49 47.78
N LEU A 189 29.29 -13.18 48.19
CA LEU A 189 28.67 -13.31 49.54
C LEU A 189 27.70 -12.24 50.14
N VAL A 190 26.41 -12.68 50.24
CA VAL A 190 25.55 -12.84 51.44
C VAL A 190 24.75 -11.66 52.07
N THR A 191 23.46 -11.98 52.30
CA THR A 191 22.40 -11.41 53.18
C THR A 191 21.75 -10.06 52.86
N SER A 192 20.46 -10.06 52.52
CA SER A 192 19.35 -9.99 53.49
C SER A 192 17.99 -9.84 52.78
N GLU A 193 16.97 -10.47 53.36
CA GLU A 193 15.60 -10.54 52.85
C GLU A 193 14.84 -9.22 53.00
N THR A 194 13.93 -8.91 52.07
CA THR A 194 12.63 -8.30 52.43
C THR A 194 11.57 -8.59 51.38
N LYS A 195 10.51 -9.27 51.82
CA LYS A 195 9.33 -9.72 51.05
C LYS A 195 8.52 -8.55 50.47
N LYS A 196 8.09 -8.65 49.21
CA LYS A 196 6.82 -8.05 48.70
C LYS A 196 6.30 -8.79 47.45
N LYS A 197 5.14 -9.46 47.67
CA LYS A 197 4.07 -9.96 46.77
C LYS A 197 4.42 -10.47 45.35
N PRO A 198 4.02 -11.70 44.97
CA PRO A 198 4.21 -12.18 43.60
C PRO A 198 3.37 -11.38 42.60
N SER A 199 4.00 -11.09 41.47
CA SER A 199 3.50 -10.31 40.35
C SER A 199 2.52 -11.13 39.51
N LEU A 200 1.46 -10.48 39.01
CA LEU A 200 0.51 -11.04 38.02
C LEU A 200 1.20 -11.64 36.78
N LEU A 201 2.45 -11.23 36.52
CA LEU A 201 3.27 -11.73 35.43
C LEU A 201 3.81 -13.16 35.66
N ASP A 202 3.97 -13.59 36.92
CA ASP A 202 4.46 -14.94 37.22
C ASP A 202 3.37 -16.00 37.02
N SER A 203 2.11 -15.63 37.28
CA SER A 203 0.94 -16.45 36.92
C SER A 203 0.78 -16.58 35.42
N VAL A 204 0.99 -15.50 34.65
CA VAL A 204 0.88 -15.53 33.18
C VAL A 204 2.04 -16.30 32.55
N ARG A 205 3.25 -16.22 33.12
CA ARG A 205 4.39 -17.02 32.67
C ARG A 205 4.19 -18.51 32.88
N ARG A 206 3.61 -18.95 34.01
CA ARG A 206 3.31 -20.37 34.25
C ARG A 206 2.34 -20.94 33.23
N THR A 207 1.27 -20.20 32.93
CA THR A 207 0.28 -20.61 31.93
C THR A 207 0.85 -20.59 30.51
N PHE A 208 1.85 -19.74 30.22
CA PHE A 208 2.54 -19.74 28.93
C PHE A 208 3.60 -20.85 28.82
N SER A 209 4.30 -21.19 29.89
CA SER A 209 5.26 -22.31 29.88
C SER A 209 4.60 -23.68 29.83
N GLU A 210 3.41 -23.84 30.43
CA GLU A 210 2.62 -25.08 30.29
C GLU A 210 2.04 -25.26 28.87
N LEU A 211 2.02 -24.21 28.05
CA LEU A 211 1.49 -24.24 26.68
C LEU A 211 2.56 -24.46 25.61
N PHE A 212 3.85 -24.39 25.96
CA PHE A 212 4.96 -24.43 25.01
C PHE A 212 5.99 -25.55 25.26
N ASP A 213 5.73 -26.48 26.19
CA ASP A 213 6.64 -27.59 26.52
C ASP A 213 6.06 -29.00 26.25
N ASP A 214 5.05 -29.13 25.38
CA ASP A 214 4.61 -30.43 24.85
C ASP A 214 4.70 -30.45 23.31
N GLU A 215 5.92 -30.47 22.79
CA GLU A 215 6.22 -31.19 21.53
C GLU A 215 7.74 -31.44 21.43
N ASP A 216 8.22 -32.45 22.16
CA ASP A 216 9.25 -33.39 21.67
C ASP A 216 9.55 -34.48 22.72
N THR A 217 8.80 -35.59 22.69
CA THR A 217 9.42 -36.92 22.84
C THR A 217 8.50 -38.05 22.37
N LYS A 218 8.88 -38.70 21.26
CA LYS A 218 8.86 -40.17 20.96
C LYS A 218 8.87 -40.33 19.43
N MET A 219 9.96 -40.82 18.82
CA MET A 219 10.31 -42.25 18.69
C MET A 219 9.11 -43.15 18.45
#